data_AF-A0AAD5XWQ6-F1
#
_entry.id   AF-A0AAD5XWQ6-F1
#
_cell.length_a   1.000
_cell.length_b   1.000
_cell.length_c   1.000
_cell.angle_alpha   90.00
_cell.angle_beta   90.00
_cell.angle_gamma   90.00
#
_symmetry.space_group_name_H-M   'P 1'
#
loop_
_entity.id
_entity.type
_entity.pdbx_description
1 polymer ?
#
loop_
_entity_poly.entity_id
_entity_poly.type
_entity_poly.pdbx_seq_one_letter_code
_entity_poly.pdbx_strand_id
1 'polypeptide(L)'
;MKSTSSVFSLTILIFLFLFTALSALPVASNLTLNKRSPIDLSYWLLQVPQKNGVYASNGKLKYWVYPPNLQTTNSVSSPKSGYQVFSKSSTDLTLTNSIKDEVGAAGGSTSRTELREYVKGQANTQALWNVKSGTHIMAGSITINQCASGCSSNNLNGGAMVLGQVKGSGSEIISIRYFTDYDTKIQNGKPYLRRLQLVYTSGDKIIAVPLDEKFELKQRFNFEFKFSN
;
A
#
# COMPACT_ATOMS: atom_id res chain seq x y z
N MET A 1 -28.54 34.27 56.49
CA MET A 1 -27.16 34.50 56.99
C MET A 1 -26.19 34.28 55.84
N LYS A 2 -25.30 35.27 55.60
CA LYS A 2 -24.04 35.29 54.81
C LYS A 2 -24.00 34.47 53.50
N SER A 3 -24.02 35.03 52.29
CA SER A 3 -22.99 35.86 51.61
C SER A 3 -21.55 35.41 51.87
N THR A 4 -20.94 34.80 50.85
CA THR A 4 -19.58 35.13 50.38
C THR A 4 -19.37 34.58 48.97
N SER A 5 -19.15 35.50 48.04
CA SER A 5 -18.49 35.34 46.73
C SER A 5 -17.00 34.97 46.90
N SER A 6 -16.38 34.28 45.93
CA SER A 6 -14.94 34.40 45.55
C SER A 6 -14.59 33.36 44.45
N VAL A 7 -14.35 33.70 43.17
CA VAL A 7 -13.11 34.19 42.49
C VAL A 7 -12.11 33.08 42.05
N PHE A 8 -12.08 32.88 40.72
CA PHE A 8 -10.98 32.59 39.74
C PHE A 8 -9.75 31.71 40.04
N SER A 9 -9.36 30.90 39.03
CA SER A 9 -8.08 31.08 38.31
C SER A 9 -8.11 30.38 36.94
N LEU A 10 -7.78 31.12 35.88
CA LEU A 10 -7.54 30.64 34.52
C LEU A 10 -6.04 30.79 34.25
N THR A 11 -5.32 29.68 34.10
CA THR A 11 -3.91 29.70 33.70
C THR A 11 -3.84 29.66 32.18
N ILE A 12 -3.67 30.82 31.54
CA ILE A 12 -3.24 30.88 30.13
C ILE A 12 -1.72 30.80 30.11
N LEU A 13 -1.16 29.69 29.63
CA LEU A 13 0.23 29.61 29.24
C LEU A 13 0.39 30.29 27.88
N ILE A 14 0.86 31.53 27.88
CA ILE A 14 1.34 32.20 26.68
C ILE A 14 2.75 31.68 26.41
N PHE A 15 2.90 30.84 25.38
CA PHE A 15 4.19 30.65 24.74
C PHE A 15 4.43 31.82 23.78
N LEU A 16 5.18 32.81 24.25
CA LEU A 16 5.74 33.88 23.44
C LEU A 16 6.97 33.31 22.70
N PHE A 17 6.75 32.69 21.54
CA PHE A 17 7.84 32.44 20.60
C PHE A 17 8.06 33.70 19.77
N LEU A 18 8.96 34.55 20.26
CA LEU A 18 9.57 35.61 19.49
C LEU A 18 10.59 34.98 18.52
N PHE A 19 10.12 34.48 17.37
CA PHE A 19 11.00 34.22 16.24
C PHE A 19 10.74 35.26 15.16
N THR A 20 11.58 36.29 15.15
CA THR A 20 11.92 37.01 13.93
C THR A 20 12.51 36.02 12.93
N ALA A 21 11.69 35.51 12.02
CA ALA A 21 12.16 34.83 10.82
C ALA A 21 12.07 35.80 9.64
N LEU A 22 13.06 36.70 9.55
CA LEU A 22 13.45 37.25 8.26
C LEU A 22 14.15 36.13 7.47
N SER A 23 13.92 36.12 6.15
CA SER A 23 14.45 35.24 5.11
C SER A 23 13.84 33.84 4.98
N ALA A 24 12.66 33.78 4.35
CA ALA A 24 12.39 32.74 3.36
C ALA A 24 11.75 33.41 2.14
N LEU A 25 12.58 33.75 1.15
CA LEU A 25 12.08 34.01 -0.19
C LEU A 25 11.33 32.76 -0.65
N PRO A 26 10.04 32.83 -1.03
CA PRO A 26 9.41 31.73 -1.72
C PRO A 26 10.00 31.70 -3.13
N VAL A 27 11.06 30.92 -3.33
CA VAL A 27 11.29 30.37 -4.66
C VAL A 27 10.21 29.32 -4.84
N ALA A 28 9.03 29.75 -5.33
CA ALA A 28 8.10 28.85 -5.95
C ALA A 28 8.85 28.23 -7.15
N SER A 29 9.52 27.11 -6.92
CA SER A 29 9.89 26.23 -8.01
C SER A 29 8.58 25.82 -8.65
N ASN A 30 8.33 26.32 -9.86
CA ASN A 30 7.35 25.72 -10.75
C ASN A 30 7.80 24.27 -10.95
N LEU A 31 7.24 23.36 -10.15
CA LEU A 31 7.39 21.94 -10.34
C LEU A 31 6.54 21.63 -11.58
N THR A 32 7.14 21.78 -12.75
CA THR A 32 6.56 21.28 -13.99
C THR A 32 6.49 19.76 -13.83
N LEU A 33 5.30 19.26 -13.51
CA LEU A 33 5.00 17.83 -13.52
C LEU A 33 5.18 17.35 -14.97
N ASN A 34 6.38 16.90 -15.29
CA ASN A 34 6.67 16.26 -16.56
C ASN A 34 5.63 15.16 -16.78
N LYS A 35 5.02 15.21 -17.97
CA LYS A 35 4.19 14.17 -18.59
C LYS A 35 4.57 12.81 -18.02
N ARG A 36 3.61 12.12 -17.37
CA ARG A 36 3.86 10.86 -16.64
C ARG A 36 4.72 9.92 -17.50
N SER A 37 5.96 9.70 -17.09
CA SER A 37 6.79 8.67 -17.71
C SER A 37 6.10 7.32 -17.50
N PRO A 38 6.01 6.46 -18.53
CA PRO A 38 5.52 5.09 -18.35
C PRO A 38 6.27 4.40 -17.21
N ILE A 39 5.58 3.55 -16.45
CA ILE A 39 6.21 2.78 -15.38
C ILE A 39 7.24 1.83 -16.01
N ASP A 40 8.50 1.95 -15.61
CA ASP A 40 9.57 1.06 -16.05
C ASP A 40 9.42 -0.31 -15.36
N LEU A 41 8.92 -1.28 -16.11
CA LEU A 41 8.72 -2.65 -15.64
C LEU A 41 9.99 -3.53 -15.78
N SER A 42 11.15 -2.96 -16.13
CA SER A 42 12.40 -3.73 -16.29
C SER A 42 12.98 -4.32 -15.00
N TYR A 43 12.56 -3.78 -13.86
CA TYR A 43 12.97 -4.20 -12.51
C TYR A 43 11.83 -4.87 -11.73
N TRP A 44 10.80 -5.37 -12.42
CA TRP A 44 9.63 -5.94 -11.76
C TRP A 44 9.24 -7.30 -12.34
N LEU A 45 8.78 -8.20 -11.47
CA LEU A 45 8.04 -9.40 -11.82
C LEU A 45 6.58 -9.18 -11.44
N LEU A 46 5.65 -9.70 -12.23
CA LEU A 46 4.24 -9.73 -11.86
C LEU A 46 3.87 -11.11 -11.34
N GLN A 47 3.40 -11.17 -10.09
CA GLN A 47 2.69 -12.32 -9.56
C GLN A 47 1.21 -12.19 -9.90
N VAL A 48 0.58 -13.27 -10.39
CA VAL A 48 -0.86 -13.31 -10.64
C VAL A 48 -1.57 -14.41 -9.82
N PRO A 49 -2.88 -14.29 -9.59
CA PRO A 49 -3.68 -15.30 -8.89
C PRO A 49 -3.62 -16.67 -9.58
N GLN A 50 -3.64 -17.75 -8.80
CA GLN A 50 -3.35 -19.10 -9.27
C GLN A 50 -4.62 -19.92 -9.57
N LYS A 51 -4.53 -20.86 -10.53
CA LYS A 51 -5.48 -21.98 -10.70
C LYS A 51 -5.07 -23.18 -9.82
N ASN A 52 -6.03 -23.77 -9.09
CA ASN A 52 -5.80 -24.95 -8.24
C ASN A 52 -4.94 -26.02 -8.96
N GLY A 53 -3.92 -26.54 -8.29
CA GLY A 53 -3.16 -27.73 -8.73
C GLY A 53 -1.98 -27.49 -9.68
N VAL A 54 -1.63 -26.24 -10.01
CA VAL A 54 -0.48 -25.95 -10.89
C VAL A 54 0.69 -25.38 -10.09
N TYR A 55 1.57 -26.26 -9.63
CA TYR A 55 2.88 -25.91 -9.09
C TYR A 55 3.95 -26.11 -10.18
N ALA A 56 5.03 -25.34 -10.15
CA ALA A 56 6.26 -25.78 -10.81
C ALA A 56 6.75 -27.06 -10.10
N SER A 57 7.55 -27.87 -10.78
CA SER A 57 8.11 -29.12 -10.23
C SER A 57 8.88 -28.93 -8.91
N ASN A 58 9.29 -27.70 -8.61
CA ASN A 58 9.96 -27.29 -7.37
C ASN A 58 9.02 -26.81 -6.26
N GLY A 59 7.70 -27.02 -6.39
CA GLY A 59 6.69 -26.59 -5.40
C GLY A 59 6.45 -25.08 -5.35
N LYS A 60 7.10 -24.28 -6.21
CA LYS A 60 6.91 -22.83 -6.29
C LYS A 60 5.75 -22.47 -7.23
N LEU A 61 5.17 -21.29 -7.00
CA LEU A 61 4.09 -20.73 -7.81
C LEU A 61 4.53 -20.60 -9.27
N LYS A 62 3.75 -21.17 -10.20
CA LYS A 62 4.11 -21.24 -11.63
C LYS A 62 3.85 -19.93 -12.41
N TYR A 63 3.05 -19.00 -11.88
CA TYR A 63 2.57 -17.84 -12.64
C TYR A 63 3.23 -16.52 -12.20
N TRP A 64 4.49 -16.39 -12.59
CA TRP A 64 5.21 -15.14 -12.59
C TRP A 64 5.39 -14.68 -14.03
N VAL A 65 5.11 -13.41 -14.32
CA VAL A 65 5.46 -12.79 -15.61
C VAL A 65 6.76 -12.02 -15.39
N TYR A 66 7.82 -12.52 -16.02
CA TYR A 66 9.17 -11.97 -15.92
C TYR A 66 9.43 -10.95 -17.05
N PRO A 67 10.36 -10.00 -16.86
CA PRO A 67 10.97 -9.27 -17.97
C PRO A 67 11.68 -10.24 -18.95
N PRO A 68 11.70 -9.93 -20.26
CA PRO A 68 11.11 -8.77 -20.91
C PRO A 68 9.60 -8.91 -21.16
N ASN A 69 9.00 -10.08 -20.95
CA ASN A 69 7.59 -10.33 -21.27
C ASN A 69 6.65 -9.35 -20.55
N LEU A 70 6.93 -9.00 -19.30
CA LEU A 70 6.13 -8.00 -18.57
C LEU A 70 6.15 -6.61 -19.26
N GLN A 71 7.25 -6.26 -19.92
CA GLN A 71 7.39 -4.98 -20.63
C GLN A 71 6.57 -4.94 -21.91
N THR A 72 6.37 -6.07 -22.59
CA THR A 72 5.59 -6.14 -23.83
C THR A 72 4.14 -6.55 -23.61
N THR A 73 3.81 -7.08 -22.43
CA THR A 73 2.46 -7.51 -22.09
C THR A 73 1.56 -6.31 -21.77
N ASN A 74 0.45 -6.18 -22.49
CA ASN A 74 -0.58 -5.17 -22.24
C ASN A 74 -1.66 -5.65 -21.26
N SER A 75 -1.88 -6.97 -21.16
CA SER A 75 -2.82 -7.54 -20.21
C SER A 75 -2.48 -8.98 -19.84
N VAL A 76 -2.81 -9.36 -18.60
CA VAL A 76 -2.77 -10.76 -18.14
C VAL A 76 -4.11 -11.08 -17.51
N SER A 77 -4.64 -12.27 -17.82
CA SER A 77 -5.85 -12.81 -17.19
C SER A 77 -5.50 -13.87 -16.16
N SER A 78 -6.32 -13.95 -15.10
CA SER A 78 -6.28 -15.02 -14.10
C SER A 78 -6.46 -16.37 -14.81
N PRO A 79 -5.53 -17.32 -14.66
CA PRO A 79 -5.72 -18.67 -15.17
C PRO A 79 -6.91 -19.40 -14.52
N LYS A 80 -7.38 -18.94 -13.35
CA LYS A 80 -8.48 -19.55 -12.60
C LYS A 80 -9.84 -19.03 -13.04
N SER A 81 -10.01 -17.70 -13.03
CA SER A 81 -11.30 -17.07 -13.30
C SER A 81 -11.44 -16.50 -14.72
N GLY A 82 -10.34 -16.38 -15.47
CA GLY A 82 -10.33 -15.75 -16.79
C GLY A 82 -10.41 -14.22 -16.76
N TYR A 83 -10.67 -13.61 -15.59
CA TYR A 83 -10.72 -12.15 -15.45
C TYR A 83 -9.35 -11.52 -15.69
N GLN A 84 -9.35 -10.34 -16.32
CA GLN A 84 -8.13 -9.54 -16.46
C GLN A 84 -7.65 -9.10 -15.07
N VAL A 85 -6.49 -9.60 -14.66
CA VAL A 85 -5.85 -9.29 -13.37
C VAL A 85 -4.77 -8.24 -13.49
N PHE A 86 -4.25 -8.03 -14.69
CA PHE A 86 -3.31 -6.97 -14.99
C PHE A 86 -3.66 -6.34 -16.33
N SER A 87 -3.61 -5.02 -16.40
CA SER A 87 -3.55 -4.30 -17.66
C SER A 87 -2.66 -3.07 -17.57
N LYS A 88 -2.09 -2.70 -18.71
CA LYS A 88 -1.18 -1.58 -18.86
C LYS A 88 -1.67 -0.65 -19.96
N SER A 89 -1.77 0.62 -19.63
CA SER A 89 -1.91 1.71 -20.59
C SER A 89 -0.60 2.50 -20.69
N SER A 90 -0.59 3.57 -21.48
CA SER A 90 0.56 4.49 -21.57
C SER A 90 0.84 5.25 -20.28
N THR A 91 -0.12 5.33 -19.35
CA THR A 91 -0.04 6.21 -18.17
C THR A 91 -0.33 5.51 -16.85
N ASP A 92 -1.02 4.37 -16.87
CA ASP A 92 -1.47 3.68 -15.67
C ASP A 92 -1.29 2.16 -15.81
N LEU A 93 -1.10 1.50 -14.67
CA LEU A 93 -1.21 0.05 -14.51
C LEU A 93 -2.44 -0.24 -13.67
N THR A 94 -3.25 -1.19 -14.11
CA THR A 94 -4.38 -1.70 -13.33
C THR A 94 -4.06 -3.10 -12.85
N LEU A 95 -4.11 -3.29 -11.53
CA LEU A 95 -3.99 -4.59 -10.89
C LEU A 95 -5.35 -4.92 -10.28
N THR A 96 -5.92 -6.04 -10.71
CA THR A 96 -7.19 -6.57 -10.24
C THR A 96 -6.94 -7.91 -9.58
N ASN A 97 -7.57 -8.13 -8.44
CA ASN A 97 -7.49 -9.39 -7.72
C ASN A 97 -8.88 -9.75 -7.17
N SER A 98 -9.13 -11.05 -7.02
CA SER A 98 -10.41 -11.59 -6.55
C SER A 98 -10.18 -12.54 -5.38
N ILE A 99 -10.99 -12.41 -4.33
CA ILE A 99 -11.02 -13.37 -3.21
C ILE A 99 -11.40 -14.76 -3.71
N LYS A 100 -12.21 -14.86 -4.77
CA LYS A 100 -12.55 -16.16 -5.38
C LYS A 100 -11.34 -16.83 -6.04
N ASP A 101 -10.30 -16.06 -6.34
CA ASP A 101 -9.05 -16.60 -6.85
C ASP A 101 -8.08 -17.02 -5.75
N GLU A 102 -8.49 -16.95 -4.47
CA GLU A 102 -7.75 -17.52 -3.35
C GLU A 102 -7.48 -19.00 -3.57
N VAL A 103 -6.23 -19.37 -3.34
CA VAL A 103 -5.77 -20.74 -3.43
C VAL A 103 -5.53 -21.21 -2.01
N GLY A 104 -6.15 -22.33 -1.67
CA GLY A 104 -5.88 -23.07 -0.45
C GLY A 104 -4.50 -23.72 -0.48
N ALA A 105 -3.43 -22.91 -0.53
CA ALA A 105 -2.13 -23.38 -0.12
C ALA A 105 -2.25 -23.78 1.37
N ALA A 106 -1.66 -24.93 1.74
CA ALA A 106 -1.52 -25.32 3.13
C ALA A 106 -0.79 -24.18 3.87
N GLY A 107 -1.54 -23.37 4.62
CA GLY A 107 -1.04 -22.12 5.22
C GLY A 107 -1.92 -20.88 5.05
N GLY A 108 -3.07 -20.95 4.36
CA GLY A 108 -4.05 -19.84 4.36
C GLY A 108 -3.58 -18.60 3.59
N SER A 109 -2.93 -18.78 2.44
CA SER A 109 -2.42 -17.68 1.63
C SER A 109 -3.53 -16.87 0.97
N THR A 110 -3.48 -15.54 1.12
CA THR A 110 -4.33 -14.60 0.38
C THR A 110 -3.94 -14.53 -1.10
N SER A 111 -4.94 -14.48 -1.97
CA SER A 111 -4.75 -14.25 -3.41
C SER A 111 -4.06 -12.91 -3.63
N ARG A 112 -3.21 -12.81 -4.65
CA ARG A 112 -2.58 -11.53 -5.01
C ARG A 112 -2.32 -11.39 -6.50
N THR A 113 -2.49 -10.17 -6.96
CA THR A 113 -1.88 -9.64 -8.18
C THR A 113 -0.93 -8.54 -7.74
N GLU A 114 0.37 -8.79 -7.82
CA GLU A 114 1.36 -7.94 -7.15
C GLU A 114 2.64 -7.83 -7.99
N LEU A 115 3.21 -6.62 -8.04
CA LEU A 115 4.54 -6.40 -8.59
C LEU A 115 5.58 -6.67 -7.51
N ARG A 116 6.64 -7.39 -7.89
CA ARG A 116 7.77 -7.68 -7.02
C ARG A 116 9.07 -7.22 -7.66
N GLU A 117 9.89 -6.51 -6.90
CA GLU A 117 11.16 -6.01 -7.40
C GLU A 117 12.12 -7.16 -7.77
N TYR A 118 12.83 -6.95 -8.87
CA TYR A 118 13.67 -7.91 -9.58
C TYR A 118 15.03 -7.30 -9.90
N VAL A 119 16.09 -8.10 -9.74
CA VAL A 119 17.43 -7.69 -10.18
C VAL A 119 17.55 -7.89 -11.68
N LYS A 120 17.57 -6.79 -12.43
CA LYS A 120 17.74 -6.80 -13.89
C LYS A 120 19.00 -7.58 -14.28
N GLY A 121 18.84 -8.52 -15.21
CA GLY A 121 19.94 -9.35 -15.72
C GLY A 121 20.25 -10.61 -14.88
N GLN A 122 19.61 -10.82 -13.72
CA GLN A 122 19.80 -12.03 -12.93
C GLN A 122 18.56 -12.92 -12.97
N ALA A 123 18.61 -13.98 -13.78
CA ALA A 123 17.47 -14.89 -13.98
C ALA A 123 16.90 -15.37 -12.64
N ASN A 124 15.60 -15.14 -12.44
CA ASN A 124 14.82 -15.60 -11.30
C ASN A 124 15.31 -15.13 -9.91
N THR A 125 16.09 -14.04 -9.84
CA THR A 125 16.61 -13.53 -8.56
C THR A 125 15.79 -12.32 -8.10
N GLN A 126 15.17 -12.46 -6.93
CA GLN A 126 14.42 -11.38 -6.28
C GLN A 126 15.41 -10.31 -5.80
N ALA A 127 15.02 -9.03 -5.92
CA ALA A 127 15.84 -7.97 -5.35
C ALA A 127 15.89 -8.09 -3.83
N LEU A 128 17.10 -8.05 -3.28
CA LEU A 128 17.37 -8.04 -1.84
C LEU A 128 18.33 -6.89 -1.57
N TRP A 129 17.88 -5.98 -0.72
CA TRP A 129 18.64 -4.79 -0.38
C TRP A 129 19.04 -4.84 1.10
N ASN A 130 20.31 -4.53 1.37
CA ASN A 130 20.76 -4.34 2.74
C ASN A 130 20.40 -2.91 3.18
N VAL A 131 19.41 -2.78 4.06
CA VAL A 131 18.96 -1.48 4.58
C VAL A 131 20.05 -0.71 5.33
N LYS A 132 21.11 -1.38 5.83
CA LYS A 132 22.27 -0.73 6.48
C LYS A 132 23.24 -0.09 5.48
N SER A 133 23.06 -0.35 4.19
CA SER A 133 23.97 0.12 3.13
C SER A 133 23.21 1.01 2.16
N GLY A 134 23.48 2.31 2.22
CA GLY A 134 22.94 3.29 1.28
C GLY A 134 21.56 3.83 1.67
N THR A 135 20.88 4.42 0.69
CA THR A 135 19.51 4.93 0.82
C THR A 135 18.62 4.24 -0.21
N HIS A 136 17.51 3.69 0.25
CA HIS A 136 16.56 2.95 -0.57
C HIS A 136 15.21 3.66 -0.50
N ILE A 137 14.63 3.96 -1.66
CA ILE A 137 13.38 4.72 -1.76
C ILE A 137 12.42 3.95 -2.67
N MET A 138 11.24 3.64 -2.14
CA MET A 138 10.09 3.18 -2.92
C MET A 138 9.01 4.25 -2.84
N ALA A 139 8.73 4.91 -3.96
CA ALA A 139 7.65 5.87 -4.07
C ALA A 139 6.58 5.35 -5.02
N GLY A 140 5.32 5.66 -4.72
CA GLY A 140 4.19 5.20 -5.50
C GLY A 140 3.02 6.15 -5.42
N SER A 141 2.13 5.99 -6.39
CA SER A 141 0.93 6.80 -6.52
C SER A 141 -0.21 5.91 -7.01
N ILE A 142 -1.21 5.71 -6.16
CA ILE A 142 -2.23 4.67 -6.35
C ILE A 142 -3.62 5.29 -6.23
N THR A 143 -4.51 4.81 -7.09
CA THR A 143 -5.95 5.08 -7.02
C THR A 143 -6.68 3.77 -6.78
N ILE A 144 -7.53 3.72 -5.77
CA ILE A 144 -8.30 2.52 -5.45
C ILE A 144 -9.65 2.60 -6.18
N ASN A 145 -9.78 1.85 -7.28
CA ASN A 145 -10.99 1.91 -8.10
C ASN A 145 -12.17 1.14 -7.47
N GLN A 146 -11.87 -0.04 -6.92
CA GLN A 146 -12.84 -0.93 -6.32
C GLN A 146 -12.18 -1.72 -5.19
N CYS A 147 -12.96 -2.10 -4.19
CA CYS A 147 -12.53 -3.00 -3.13
C CYS A 147 -13.69 -3.98 -2.85
N ALA A 148 -13.37 -5.18 -2.41
CA ALA A 148 -14.39 -6.16 -2.01
C ALA A 148 -15.18 -5.63 -0.81
N SER A 149 -16.47 -5.96 -0.76
CA SER A 149 -17.29 -5.78 0.44
C SER A 149 -16.84 -6.80 1.50
N GLY A 150 -16.42 -6.33 2.69
CA GLY A 150 -16.02 -7.21 3.79
C GLY A 150 -14.52 -7.25 4.11
N CYS A 151 -13.74 -6.27 3.63
CA CYS A 151 -12.36 -6.07 4.05
C CYS A 151 -12.31 -5.45 5.47
N SER A 152 -12.61 -6.25 6.50
CA SER A 152 -12.73 -5.79 7.90
C SER A 152 -11.38 -5.60 8.61
N SER A 153 -11.27 -4.51 9.39
CA SER A 153 -10.12 -4.15 10.24
C SER A 153 -9.93 -5.05 11.47
N ASN A 154 -10.95 -5.83 11.86
CA ASN A 154 -10.87 -6.72 13.03
C ASN A 154 -9.97 -7.94 12.79
N ASN A 155 -9.53 -8.16 11.55
CA ASN A 155 -8.50 -9.13 11.23
C ASN A 155 -7.37 -8.44 10.48
N LEU A 156 -6.39 -7.92 11.25
CA LEU A 156 -5.14 -7.37 10.72
C LEU A 156 -4.43 -8.34 9.76
N ASN A 157 -4.79 -9.63 9.73
CA ASN A 157 -4.21 -10.63 8.85
C ASN A 157 -5.12 -11.09 7.69
N GLY A 158 -6.39 -10.64 7.61
CA GLY A 158 -7.37 -11.28 6.70
C GLY A 158 -8.36 -10.38 5.97
N GLY A 159 -8.37 -9.07 6.22
CA GLY A 159 -9.38 -8.18 5.66
C GLY A 159 -8.83 -6.94 4.98
N ALA A 160 -7.56 -6.87 4.58
CA ALA A 160 -6.99 -5.64 4.01
C ALA A 160 -6.47 -5.84 2.59
N MET A 161 -6.60 -4.81 1.76
CA MET A 161 -5.86 -4.73 0.51
C MET A 161 -4.49 -4.10 0.80
N VAL A 162 -3.41 -4.84 0.55
CA VAL A 162 -2.04 -4.30 0.62
C VAL A 162 -1.73 -3.57 -0.69
N LEU A 163 -1.39 -2.29 -0.60
CA LEU A 163 -1.22 -1.40 -1.76
C LEU A 163 0.25 -1.23 -2.16
N GLY A 164 1.13 -1.36 -1.18
CA GLY A 164 2.58 -1.30 -1.35
C GLY A 164 3.23 -1.81 -0.07
N GLN A 165 4.34 -2.53 -0.20
CA GLN A 165 5.03 -3.13 0.93
C GLN A 165 6.52 -3.29 0.69
N VAL A 166 7.27 -3.34 1.80
CA VAL A 166 8.65 -3.78 1.83
C VAL A 166 8.71 -5.04 2.68
N LYS A 167 9.26 -6.10 2.09
CA LYS A 167 9.29 -7.44 2.69
C LYS A 167 10.72 -7.84 3.00
N GLY A 168 10.95 -8.26 4.25
CA GLY A 168 12.20 -8.86 4.69
C GLY A 168 12.27 -10.34 4.33
N SER A 169 13.35 -11.01 4.75
CA SER A 169 13.58 -12.44 4.50
C SER A 169 12.56 -13.38 5.16
N GLY A 170 11.81 -12.91 6.17
CA GLY A 170 10.83 -13.72 6.90
C GLY A 170 9.44 -13.10 7.10
N SER A 171 9.31 -11.78 7.00
CA SER A 171 8.05 -11.08 7.28
C SER A 171 7.92 -9.79 6.47
N GLU A 172 6.69 -9.29 6.40
CA GLU A 172 6.40 -7.93 5.94
C GLU A 172 6.96 -6.93 6.96
N ILE A 173 7.83 -6.02 6.50
CA ILE A 173 8.48 -5.03 7.38
C ILE A 173 7.55 -3.83 7.53
N ILE A 174 7.02 -3.35 6.41
CA ILE A 174 6.13 -2.19 6.34
C ILE A 174 5.20 -2.34 5.14
N SER A 175 3.96 -1.87 5.29
CA SER A 175 3.01 -1.77 4.19
C SER A 175 2.00 -0.66 4.39
N ILE A 176 1.42 -0.21 3.29
CA ILE A 176 0.21 0.60 3.30
C ILE A 176 -0.96 -0.31 2.96
N ARG A 177 -1.98 -0.24 3.81
CA ARG A 177 -3.16 -1.10 3.75
C ARG A 177 -4.42 -0.26 3.64
N TYR A 178 -5.33 -0.72 2.78
CA TYR A 178 -6.66 -0.16 2.65
C TYR A 178 -7.71 -1.13 3.18
N PHE A 179 -8.65 -0.59 3.95
CA PHE A 179 -9.72 -1.33 4.63
C PHE A 179 -11.09 -0.80 4.22
N THR A 180 -12.08 -1.70 4.19
CA THR A 180 -13.50 -1.36 4.10
C THR A 180 -14.25 -2.01 5.25
N ASP A 181 -14.38 -1.28 6.34
CA ASP A 181 -15.15 -1.72 7.51
C ASP A 181 -16.63 -1.44 7.31
N TYR A 182 -17.49 -2.36 7.75
CA TYR A 182 -18.92 -2.08 7.87
C TYR A 182 -19.17 -1.37 9.21
N ASP A 183 -19.57 -0.10 9.18
CA ASP A 183 -19.97 0.59 10.41
C ASP A 183 -21.47 0.38 10.65
N THR A 184 -21.77 -0.60 11.51
CA THR A 184 -23.14 -0.92 11.91
C THR A 184 -23.85 0.24 12.63
N LYS A 185 -23.12 1.28 13.06
CA LYS A 185 -23.66 2.46 13.74
C LYS A 185 -24.01 3.61 12.78
N ILE A 186 -23.56 3.58 11.53
CA ILE A 186 -23.93 4.56 10.50
C ILE A 186 -25.22 4.07 9.80
N GLN A 187 -26.37 4.27 10.45
CA GLN A 187 -27.69 3.86 9.92
C GLN A 187 -28.19 4.69 8.72
N ASN A 188 -27.39 5.63 8.20
CA ASN A 188 -27.81 6.62 7.19
C ASN A 188 -27.12 6.43 5.81
N GLY A 189 -27.13 5.21 5.27
CA GLY A 189 -26.93 4.99 3.83
C GLY A 189 -25.49 5.08 3.28
N LYS A 190 -24.47 5.21 4.13
CA LYS A 190 -23.06 4.98 3.75
C LYS A 190 -22.45 3.89 4.65
N PRO A 191 -22.65 2.60 4.31
CA PRO A 191 -22.38 1.50 5.24
C PRO A 191 -20.90 1.18 5.46
N TYR A 192 -19.96 1.84 4.77
CA TYR A 192 -18.55 1.47 4.81
C TYR A 192 -17.64 2.59 5.29
N LEU A 193 -16.93 2.36 6.39
CA LEU A 193 -15.75 3.14 6.77
C LEU A 193 -14.57 2.69 5.93
N ARG A 194 -13.95 3.63 5.22
CA ARG A 194 -12.84 3.37 4.32
C ARG A 194 -11.60 4.05 4.87
N ARG A 195 -10.55 3.26 5.09
CA ARG A 195 -9.38 3.72 5.84
C ARG A 195 -8.09 3.33 5.14
N LEU A 196 -7.12 4.23 5.19
CA LEU A 196 -5.72 3.92 4.91
C LEU A 196 -4.98 3.79 6.24
N GLN A 197 -4.15 2.75 6.36
CA GLN A 197 -3.26 2.57 7.49
C GLN A 197 -1.85 2.25 7.01
N LEU A 198 -0.87 2.73 7.75
CA LEU A 198 0.49 2.24 7.71
C LEU A 198 0.62 1.11 8.72
N VAL A 199 1.04 -0.08 8.28
CA VAL A 199 1.33 -1.20 9.16
C VAL A 199 2.82 -1.50 9.08
N TYR A 200 3.50 -1.59 10.22
CA TYR A 200 4.91 -1.94 10.26
C TYR A 200 5.25 -2.80 11.49
N THR A 201 6.36 -3.51 11.39
CA THR A 201 6.87 -4.37 12.46
C THR A 201 8.02 -3.66 13.19
N SER A 202 7.96 -3.63 14.53
CA SER A 202 9.02 -3.08 15.39
C SER A 202 9.31 -4.06 16.53
N GLY A 203 10.44 -4.77 16.43
CA GLY A 203 10.70 -5.95 17.27
C GLY A 203 9.63 -7.02 17.01
N ASP A 204 9.01 -7.52 18.06
CA ASP A 204 7.94 -8.53 17.96
C ASP A 204 6.53 -7.93 17.83
N LYS A 205 6.42 -6.59 17.74
CA LYS A 205 5.14 -5.89 17.69
C LYS A 205 4.77 -5.50 16.27
N ILE A 206 3.50 -5.69 15.94
CA ILE A 206 2.86 -5.10 14.76
C ILE A 206 2.20 -3.80 15.20
N ILE A 207 2.55 -2.70 14.53
CA ILE A 207 2.01 -1.38 14.79
C ILE A 207 1.18 -0.96 13.57
N ALA A 208 -0.06 -0.55 13.81
CA ALA A 208 -0.95 0.01 12.80
C ALA A 208 -1.22 1.48 13.11
N VAL A 209 -0.84 2.37 12.19
CA VAL A 209 -1.03 3.82 12.30
C VAL A 209 -2.08 4.25 11.27
N PRO A 210 -3.22 4.84 11.68
CA PRO A 210 -4.17 5.39 10.73
C PRO A 210 -3.54 6.55 9.96
N LEU A 211 -3.64 6.53 8.63
CA LEU A 211 -3.19 7.60 7.75
C LEU A 211 -4.37 8.51 7.33
N ASP A 212 -5.51 7.90 7.04
CA ASP A 212 -6.75 8.60 6.70
C ASP A 212 -7.94 7.71 7.06
N GLU A 213 -8.88 8.22 7.86
CA GLU A 213 -10.06 7.49 8.32
C GLU A 213 -11.29 7.64 7.42
N LYS A 214 -11.20 8.46 6.36
CA LYS A 214 -12.28 8.76 5.41
C LYS A 214 -11.80 8.70 3.95
N PHE A 215 -10.84 7.83 3.65
CA PHE A 215 -10.27 7.72 2.31
C PHE A 215 -11.28 7.07 1.35
N GLU A 216 -11.71 7.79 0.31
CA GLU A 216 -12.76 7.31 -0.59
C GLU A 216 -12.21 6.56 -1.81
N LEU A 217 -13.03 5.67 -2.41
CA LEU A 217 -12.69 5.08 -3.70
C LEU A 217 -12.49 6.17 -4.76
N LYS A 218 -11.62 5.89 -5.73
CA LYS A 218 -11.19 6.80 -6.81
C LYS A 218 -10.43 8.03 -6.34
N GLN A 219 -10.18 8.19 -5.04
CA GLN A 219 -9.17 9.12 -4.57
C GLN A 219 -7.78 8.55 -4.82
N ARG A 220 -6.85 9.46 -5.12
CA ARG A 220 -5.45 9.15 -5.36
C ARG A 220 -4.66 9.44 -4.10
N PHE A 221 -3.84 8.50 -3.67
CA PHE A 221 -2.87 8.72 -2.61
C PHE A 221 -1.45 8.54 -3.15
N ASN A 222 -0.53 9.28 -2.58
CA ASN A 222 0.90 9.14 -2.84
C ASN A 222 1.57 8.60 -1.58
N PHE A 223 2.60 7.80 -1.75
CA PHE A 223 3.40 7.30 -0.64
C PHE A 223 4.87 7.22 -1.00
N GLU A 224 5.70 7.24 0.04
CA GLU A 224 7.12 7.00 -0.04
C GLU A 224 7.56 6.18 1.18
N PHE A 225 8.25 5.07 0.94
CA PHE A 225 9.04 4.38 1.94
C PHE A 225 10.50 4.70 1.71
N LYS A 226 11.14 5.32 2.70
CA LYS A 226 12.56 5.65 2.68
C LYS A 226 13.29 4.92 3.80
N PHE A 227 14.33 4.19 3.44
CA PHE A 227 15.23 3.52 4.37
C PHE A 227 16.63 4.10 4.16
N SER A 228 17.23 4.60 5.22
CA SER A 228 18.61 5.06 5.24
C SER A 228 19.29 4.53 6.50
N ASN A 229 20.62 4.53 6.47
CA ASN A 229 21.44 4.35 7.67
C ASN A 229 21.17 5.45 8.71
#